data_AF-E8LIF1-F1
#
_entry.id   AF-E8LIF1-F1
#
_cell.length_a   1.000
_cell.length_b   1.000
_cell.length_c   1.000
_cell.angle_alpha   90.00
_cell.angle_beta   90.00
_cell.angle_gamma   90.00
#
_symmetry.space_group_name_H-M   'P 1'
#
loop_
_entity.id
_entity.type
_entity.pdbx_description
1 polymer ?
#
loop_
_entity_poly.entity_id
_entity_poly.type
_entity_poly.pdbx_seq_one_letter_code
_entity_poly.pdbx_strand_id
1 'polypeptide(L)'
;MIDYSFANITNLFFKLFFPTLLGMFSVSAVTTIDGIFVGHGVGSHGIAAINLCVPLIMLLTGFGLMVGVGGSVIASISLGKGKIIYARGTMTQALIFAVFISSIVT
;
A
#
# COMPACT_ATOMS: atom_id res chain seq x y z
N MET A 1 5.99 10.48 16.95
CA MET A 1 7.20 9.68 17.19
C MET A 1 6.78 8.57 18.14
N ILE A 2 6.68 7.33 17.65
CA ILE A 2 6.34 6.19 18.52
C ILE A 2 7.61 5.90 19.32
N ASP A 3 7.54 6.08 20.64
CA ASP A 3 8.66 5.86 21.54
C ASP A 3 8.91 4.34 21.69
N TYR A 4 10.02 3.86 21.14
CA TYR A 4 10.42 2.45 21.16
C TYR A 4 11.24 2.09 22.41
N SER A 5 11.45 3.03 23.34
CA SER A 5 12.53 2.89 24.33
C SER A 5 12.17 2.12 25.60
N PHE A 6 10.88 1.96 25.97
CA PHE A 6 10.52 1.37 27.29
C PHE A 6 9.21 0.55 27.38
N ALA A 7 8.57 0.17 26.28
CA ALA A 7 7.35 -0.67 26.32
C ALA A 7 7.62 -2.11 25.90
N ASN A 8 7.07 -3.09 26.65
CA ASN A 8 7.16 -4.52 26.36
C ASN A 8 6.86 -4.81 24.87
N ILE A 9 7.80 -5.47 24.18
CA ILE A 9 7.73 -5.83 22.75
C ILE A 9 6.39 -6.48 22.39
N THR A 10 5.85 -7.30 23.29
CA THR A 10 4.55 -7.96 23.15
C THR A 10 3.38 -6.97 23.01
N ASN A 11 3.35 -5.88 23.79
CA ASN A 11 2.26 -4.90 23.72
C ASN A 11 2.32 -4.09 22.40
N LEU A 12 3.52 -3.68 21.99
CA LEU A 12 3.71 -2.99 20.72
C LEU A 12 3.35 -3.88 19.52
N PHE A 13 3.74 -5.16 19.59
CA PHE A 13 3.37 -6.16 18.59
C PHE A 13 1.85 -6.24 18.45
N PHE A 14 1.11 -6.47 19.53
CA PHE A 14 -0.35 -6.55 19.45
C PHE A 14 -1.00 -5.23 18.99
N LYS A 15 -0.46 -4.08 19.40
CA LYS A 15 -0.95 -2.75 18.99
C LYS A 15 -0.78 -2.45 17.50
N LEU A 16 0.24 -3.02 16.84
CA LEU A 16 0.43 -2.93 15.39
C LEU A 16 -0.23 -4.10 14.64
N PHE A 17 -0.29 -5.28 15.26
CA PHE A 17 -0.82 -6.49 14.67
C PHE A 17 -2.32 -6.40 14.42
N PHE A 18 -3.12 -6.03 15.42
CA PHE A 18 -4.57 -5.93 15.26
C PHE A 18 -5.00 -4.97 14.15
N PRO A 19 -4.49 -3.72 14.05
CA PRO A 19 -4.89 -2.83 12.96
C PRO A 19 -4.40 -3.32 11.59
N THR A 20 -3.21 -3.91 11.51
CA THR A 20 -2.69 -4.47 10.24
C THR A 20 -3.52 -5.67 9.80
N LEU A 21 -3.85 -6.57 10.73
CA LEU A 21 -4.69 -7.73 10.49
C LEU A 21 -6.08 -7.32 10.02
N LEU A 22 -6.71 -6.36 10.72
CA LEU A 22 -8.03 -5.85 10.34
C LEU A 22 -8.00 -5.15 8.98
N GLY A 23 -6.93 -4.43 8.66
CA GLY A 23 -6.72 -3.80 7.36
C GLY A 23 -6.62 -4.84 6.25
N MET A 24 -5.76 -5.85 6.41
CA MET A 24 -5.62 -6.96 5.46
C MET A 24 -6.91 -7.77 5.30
N PHE A 25 -7.62 -8.02 6.41
CA PHE A 25 -8.92 -8.69 6.39
C PHE A 25 -9.96 -7.88 5.60
N SER A 26 -10.00 -6.56 5.80
CA SER A 26 -10.91 -5.67 5.08
C SER A 26 -10.62 -5.67 3.57
N VAL A 27 -9.34 -5.61 3.17
CA VAL A 27 -8.94 -5.70 1.76
C VAL A 27 -9.40 -7.02 1.14
N SER A 28 -9.18 -8.14 1.84
CA SER A 28 -9.64 -9.45 1.37
C SER A 28 -11.17 -9.51 1.23
N ALA A 29 -11.91 -8.98 2.20
CA ALA A 29 -13.37 -8.91 2.15
C ALA A 29 -13.86 -8.11 0.93
N VAL A 30 -13.29 -6.94 0.67
CA VAL A 30 -13.63 -6.11 -0.50
C VAL A 30 -13.36 -6.88 -1.80
N THR A 31 -12.17 -7.48 -1.96
CA THR A 31 -11.84 -8.23 -3.17
C THR A 31 -12.75 -9.45 -3.40
N THR A 32 -13.17 -10.12 -2.32
CA THR A 32 -14.09 -11.25 -2.40
C THR A 32 -15.49 -10.79 -2.82
N ILE A 33 -15.98 -9.70 -2.22
CA ILE A 33 -17.27 -9.10 -2.56
C ILE A 33 -17.26 -8.67 -4.03
N ASP A 34 -16.24 -7.94 -4.48
CA ASP A 34 -16.10 -7.51 -5.88
C ASP A 34 -16.12 -8.71 -6.85
N GLY A 35 -15.40 -9.79 -6.49
CA GLY A 35 -15.41 -11.04 -7.26
C GLY A 35 -16.79 -11.69 -7.35
N ILE A 36 -17.55 -11.73 -6.25
CA ILE A 36 -18.92 -12.28 -6.22
C ILE A 36 -19.89 -11.41 -7.02
N PHE A 37 -19.79 -10.07 -6.89
CA PHE A 37 -20.64 -9.13 -7.61
C PHE A 37 -20.39 -9.17 -9.12
N VAL A 38 -19.13 -9.19 -9.55
CA VAL A 38 -18.81 -9.33 -10.99
C VAL A 38 -19.20 -10.72 -11.50
N GLY A 39 -18.96 -11.76 -10.70
CA GLY A 39 -19.33 -13.13 -11.03
C GLY A 39 -20.84 -13.33 -11.23
N HIS A 40 -21.68 -12.74 -10.36
CA HIS A 40 -23.14 -12.83 -10.49
C HIS A 40 -23.73 -11.80 -11.46
N GLY A 41 -23.18 -10.58 -11.51
CA GLY A 41 -23.73 -9.48 -12.31
C GLY A 41 -23.38 -9.58 -13.79
N VAL A 42 -22.15 -9.97 -14.13
CA VAL A 42 -21.63 -10.03 -15.51
C VAL A 42 -21.41 -11.48 -15.97
N GLY A 43 -21.38 -12.44 -15.05
CA GLY A 43 -21.19 -13.85 -15.36
C GLY A 43 -19.76 -14.19 -15.75
N SER A 44 -19.59 -15.34 -16.42
CA SER A 44 -18.28 -15.87 -16.85
C SER A 44 -17.47 -14.87 -17.69
N HIS A 45 -18.13 -14.07 -18.53
CA HIS A 45 -17.45 -13.08 -19.38
C HIS A 45 -16.80 -11.94 -18.56
N GLY A 46 -17.42 -11.52 -17.45
CA GLY A 46 -16.85 -10.48 -16.58
C GLY A 46 -15.60 -10.96 -15.85
N ILE A 47 -15.63 -12.18 -15.33
CA ILE A 47 -14.46 -12.79 -14.67
C ILE A 47 -13.32 -13.04 -15.67
N ALA A 48 -13.63 -13.43 -16.91
CA ALA A 48 -12.65 -13.58 -17.98
C ALA A 48 -11.97 -12.23 -18.34
N ALA A 49 -12.75 -11.15 -18.44
CA ALA A 49 -12.22 -9.81 -18.69
C ALA A 49 -11.31 -9.33 -17.55
N ILE A 50 -11.69 -9.57 -16.29
CA ILE A 50 -10.83 -9.25 -15.12
C ILE A 50 -9.49 -9.96 -15.24
N ASN A 51 -9.48 -11.28 -15.48
CA ASN A 51 -8.24 -12.05 -15.57
C ASN A 51 -7.31 -11.57 -16.69
N LEU A 52 -7.84 -11.03 -17.78
CA LEU A 52 -7.04 -10.39 -18.83
C LEU A 52 -6.41 -9.07 -18.36
N CYS A 53 -7.09 -8.31 -17.51
CA CYS A 53 -6.59 -7.05 -16.96
C CYS A 53 -5.68 -7.23 -15.73
N VAL A 54 -5.80 -8.33 -14.98
CA VAL A 54 -4.98 -8.66 -13.79
C VAL A 54 -3.47 -8.42 -13.99
N PRO A 55 -2.81 -8.93 -15.06
CA PRO A 55 -1.37 -8.71 -15.24
C PRO A 55 -1.00 -7.24 -15.39
N LEU A 56 -1.85 -6.44 -16.05
CA LEU A 56 -1.66 -5.00 -16.18
C LEU A 56 -1.76 -4.31 -14.81
N ILE A 57 -2.79 -4.66 -14.02
CA ILE A 57 -3.01 -4.11 -12.68
C ILE A 57 -1.88 -4.51 -11.73
N MET A 58 -1.36 -5.74 -11.81
CA MET A 58 -0.24 -6.21 -10.98
C MET A 58 1.04 -5.43 -11.29
N LEU A 59 1.33 -5.13 -12.56
CA LEU A 59 2.47 -4.27 -12.92
C LEU A 59 2.33 -2.88 -12.29
N LEU A 60 1.17 -2.25 -12.45
CA LEU A 60 0.88 -0.92 -11.92
C LEU A 60 0.97 -0.88 -10.39
N THR A 61 0.38 -1.87 -9.73
CA THR A 61 0.43 -2.01 -8.27
C THR A 61 1.87 -2.24 -7.79
N GLY A 62 2.65 -3.03 -8.52
CA GLY A 62 4.08 -3.25 -8.26
C GLY A 62 4.90 -1.97 -8.34
N PHE A 63 4.69 -1.14 -9.37
CA PHE A 63 5.33 0.18 -9.47
C PHE A 63 4.91 1.10 -8.32
N GLY A 64 3.62 1.13 -7.97
CA GLY A 64 3.11 1.91 -6.85
C GLY A 64 3.74 1.50 -5.51
N LEU A 65 3.83 0.19 -5.26
CA LEU A 65 4.50 -0.37 -4.09
C LEU A 65 6.00 -0.04 -4.07
N MET A 66 6.69 -0.14 -5.21
CA MET A 66 8.12 0.20 -5.32
C MET A 66 8.37 1.66 -4.91
N VAL A 67 7.59 2.59 -5.45
CA VAL A 67 7.74 4.02 -5.13
C VAL A 67 7.31 4.33 -3.70
N GLY A 68 6.18 3.78 -3.24
CA GLY A 68 5.66 4.02 -1.89
C GLY A 68 6.54 3.44 -0.79
N VAL A 69 6.81 2.13 -0.85
CA VAL A 69 7.65 1.44 0.13
C VAL A 69 9.10 1.92 0.01
N GLY A 70 9.66 2.00 -1.19
CA GLY A 70 11.03 2.49 -1.42
C GLY A 70 11.23 3.92 -0.92
N GLY A 71 10.29 4.83 -1.20
CA GLY A 71 10.31 6.20 -0.70
C GLY A 71 10.24 6.27 0.83
N SER A 72 9.38 5.46 1.46
CA SER A 72 9.26 5.41 2.92
C SER A 72 10.53 4.90 3.61
N VAL A 73 11.25 3.94 3.01
CA VAL A 73 12.52 3.43 3.53
C VAL A 73 13.59 4.51 3.50
N ILE A 74 13.74 5.22 2.36
CA ILE A 74 14.74 6.30 2.23
C ILE A 74 14.42 7.47 3.18
N ALA A 75 13.13 7.80 3.33
CA ALA A 75 12.67 8.80 4.28
C ALA A 75 12.99 8.39 5.73
N SER A 76 12.73 7.12 6.10
CA SER A 76 13.04 6.57 7.43
C SER A 76 14.53 6.62 7.75
N ILE A 77 15.40 6.25 6.80
CA ILE A 77 16.86 6.34 6.96
C ILE A 77 17.31 7.80 7.16
N SER A 78 16.75 8.73 6.40
CA SER A 78 17.08 10.16 6.50
C SER A 78 16.59 10.78 7.81
N LEU A 79 15.43 10.33 8.29
CA LEU A 79 14.86 10.71 9.59
C LEU A 79 15.74 10.21 10.74
N GLY A 80 16.22 8.95 10.67
CA GLY A 80 17.13 8.36 11.65
C GLY A 80 18.49 9.05 11.74
N LYS A 81 18.92 9.71 10.65
CA LYS A 81 20.14 10.55 10.61
C LYS A 81 19.92 11.98 11.13
N GLY A 82 18.74 12.31 11.68
CA GLY A 82 18.39 13.63 12.18
C GLY A 82 18.11 14.68 11.10
N LYS A 83 18.10 14.30 9.81
CA LYS A 83 17.94 15.22 8.66
C LYS A 83 16.46 15.33 8.25
N ILE A 84 15.62 15.87 9.14
CA ILE A 84 14.16 15.97 8.97
C ILE A 84 13.76 16.69 7.66
N ILE A 85 14.46 17.79 7.32
CA ILE A 85 14.16 18.61 6.13
C ILE A 85 14.37 17.80 4.84
N TYR A 86 15.48 17.06 4.77
CA TYR A 86 15.79 16.19 3.64
C TYR A 86 14.83 14.99 3.57
N ALA A 87 14.46 14.39 4.71
CA ALA A 87 13.49 13.30 4.77
C ALA A 87 12.12 13.73 4.21
N ARG A 88 11.65 14.93 4.57
CA ARG A 88 10.41 15.51 4.03
C ARG A 88 10.53 15.81 2.55
N GLY A 89 11.64 16.40 2.09
CA GLY A 89 11.87 16.68 0.68
C GLY A 89 11.83 15.42 -0.20
N THR A 90 12.52 14.35 0.20
CA THR A 90 12.51 13.07 -0.52
C THR A 90 11.13 12.42 -0.52
N MET A 91 10.41 12.47 0.59
CA MET A 91 9.07 11.89 0.68
C MET A 91 8.04 12.68 -0.15
N THR A 92 8.15 14.01 -0.17
CA THR A 92 7.30 14.85 -1.04
C THR A 92 7.59 14.60 -2.52
N GLN A 93 8.86 14.47 -2.93
CA GLN A 93 9.20 14.10 -4.31
C GLN A 93 8.67 12.72 -4.69
N ALA A 94 8.80 11.73 -3.81
CA ALA A 94 8.25 10.39 -4.03
C ALA A 94 6.71 10.41 -4.17
N LEU A 95 6.02 11.22 -3.35
CA LEU A 95 4.58 11.42 -3.46
C LEU A 95 4.16 12.10 -4.76
N ILE A 96 4.86 13.16 -5.18
CA ILE A 96 4.58 13.85 -6.45
C ILE A 96 4.76 12.89 -7.63
N PHE A 97 5.82 12.07 -7.60
CA PHE A 97 6.07 11.07 -8.62
C PHE A 97 4.99 9.99 -8.65
N ALA A 98 4.54 9.52 -7.48
CA ALA A 98 3.44 8.56 -7.37
C ALA A 98 2.12 9.13 -7.90
N VAL A 99 1.79 10.39 -7.58
CA VAL A 99 0.58 11.06 -8.10
C VAL A 99 0.64 11.23 -9.61
N PHE A 100 1.80 11.59 -10.15
CA PHE A 100 2.01 11.71 -11.59
C PHE A 100 1.78 10.38 -12.31
N ILE A 101 2.33 9.28 -11.78
CA ILE A 101 2.09 7.93 -12.32
C ILE A 101 0.60 7.57 -12.21
N SER A 102 -0.04 7.77 -11.06
CA SER A 102 -1.46 7.45 -10.90
C SER A 102 -2.37 8.24 -11.86
N SER A 103 -2.03 9.50 -12.15
CA SER A 103 -2.78 10.33 -13.11
C SER A 103 -2.61 9.92 -14.56
N ILE A 104 -1.54 9.20 -14.91
CA ILE A 104 -1.35 8.62 -16.25
C ILE A 104 -2.16 7.32 -16.40
N VAL A 105 -2.35 6.62 -15.29
CA VAL A 105 -2.96 5.29 -15.23
C VAL A 105 -4.49 5.36 -15.11
N THR A 106 -4.99 6.38 -14.42
CA THR A 106 -6.43 6.67 -14.28
C THR A 106 -6.94 7.41 -15.50
#